data_AF-A0A7S0XRX0-F1
#
_entry.id   AF-A0A7S0XRX0-F1
#
_cell.length_a   1.000
_cell.length_b   1.000
_cell.length_c   1.000
_cell.angle_alpha   90.00
_cell.angle_beta   90.00
_cell.angle_gamma   90.00
#
_symmetry.space_group_name_H-M   'P 1'
#
loop_
_entity.id
_entity.type
_entity.pdbx_description
1 polymer ?
#
loop_
_entity_poly.entity_id
_entity_poly.type
_entity_poly.pdbx_seq_one_letter_code
_entity_poly.pdbx_strand_id
1 'polypeptide(L)'
;MLGAIRHMEGGMPPITTTWCVILVASIALFQYYPEYKKDLALHWGKVLKEKEYWRCFTTFLCFGGKFGTGKLIDLFLISTSSARLEAESPIRFVLSSILCCIGLLYVDYKKMLFWQRHPWMSHGLTLSLISTSSWAQPFKLTTLAPLPLPPFPSWMLPPILCVQSCVLFGSSWKGMLAPVIVSLPAHVALLLLQEAFPVIGQPFHFF
;
A
#
# COMPACT_ATOMS: atom_id res chain seq x y z
N MET A 1 -21.82 5.58 -5.35
CA MET A 1 -21.12 6.38 -6.37
C MET A 1 -21.08 7.88 -6.04
N LEU A 2 -22.20 8.47 -5.59
CA LEU A 2 -22.24 9.89 -5.14
C LEU A 2 -21.34 10.22 -3.93
N GLY A 3 -21.09 9.28 -3.01
CA GLY A 3 -20.19 9.50 -1.86
C GLY A 3 -18.70 9.57 -2.21
N ALA A 4 -18.25 8.82 -3.23
CA ALA A 4 -16.84 8.86 -3.67
C ALA A 4 -16.53 10.10 -4.52
N ILE A 5 -17.53 10.62 -5.23
CA ILE A 5 -17.42 11.87 -6.00
C ILE A 5 -17.49 13.09 -5.06
N ARG A 6 -18.34 13.07 -4.02
CA ARG A 6 -18.35 14.14 -2.99
C ARG A 6 -17.04 14.24 -2.21
N HIS A 7 -16.31 13.15 -2.02
CA HIS A 7 -14.96 13.21 -1.43
C HIS A 7 -13.92 13.86 -2.34
N MET A 8 -14.15 13.98 -3.64
CA MET A 8 -13.26 14.71 -4.56
C MET A 8 -13.55 16.22 -4.60
N GLU A 9 -14.67 16.70 -4.07
CA GLU A 9 -14.92 18.15 -3.88
C GLU A 9 -14.07 18.73 -2.74
N GLY A 10 -13.59 17.89 -1.81
CA GLY A 10 -12.73 18.27 -0.67
C GLY A 10 -11.23 18.16 -0.90
N GLY A 11 -10.79 17.85 -2.12
CA GLY A 11 -9.38 17.59 -2.43
C GLY A 11 -8.86 16.25 -1.91
N MET A 12 -7.76 15.77 -2.49
CA MET A 12 -7.12 14.54 -2.02
C MET A 12 -6.36 14.81 -0.70
N PRO A 13 -6.43 13.92 0.30
CA PRO A 13 -5.71 14.08 1.55
C PRO A 13 -4.20 14.27 1.36
N PRO A 14 -3.53 15.08 2.21
CA PRO A 14 -2.18 15.56 1.94
C PRO A 14 -1.10 14.48 1.96
N ILE A 15 -1.21 13.46 2.83
CA ILE A 15 -0.19 12.39 2.93
C ILE A 15 -0.25 11.52 1.68
N THR A 16 -1.45 11.13 1.27
CA THR A 16 -1.70 10.35 0.05
C THR A 16 -1.25 11.13 -1.18
N THR A 17 -1.58 12.42 -1.26
CA THR A 17 -1.15 13.29 -2.36
C THR A 17 0.37 13.34 -2.44
N THR A 18 1.04 13.57 -1.31
CA THR A 18 2.51 13.62 -1.22
C THR A 18 3.12 12.29 -1.66
N TRP A 19 2.57 11.16 -1.19
CA TRP A 19 3.04 9.84 -1.58
C TRP A 19 2.87 9.58 -3.08
N CYS A 20 1.71 9.90 -3.65
CA CYS A 20 1.47 9.78 -5.09
C CYS A 20 2.42 10.66 -5.92
N VAL A 21 2.68 11.90 -5.50
CA VAL A 21 3.65 12.80 -6.15
C VAL A 21 5.04 12.19 -6.13
N ILE A 22 5.49 11.65 -4.99
CA ILE A 22 6.81 11.00 -4.88
C ILE A 22 6.87 9.76 -5.79
N LEU A 23 5.81 8.95 -5.85
CA LEU A 23 5.75 7.78 -6.73
C LEU A 23 5.86 8.19 -8.21
N VAL A 24 5.12 9.19 -8.65
CA VAL A 24 5.19 9.70 -10.04
C VAL A 24 6.57 10.29 -10.34
N ALA A 25 7.12 11.10 -9.42
CA ALA A 25 8.45 11.66 -9.55
C ALA A 25 9.53 10.56 -9.65
N SER A 26 9.38 9.47 -8.90
CA SER A 26 10.30 8.33 -8.97
C SER A 26 10.26 7.63 -10.33
N ILE A 27 9.08 7.50 -10.94
CA ILE A 27 8.97 6.91 -12.28
C ILE A 27 9.70 7.79 -13.31
N ALA A 28 9.48 9.10 -13.26
CA ALA A 28 10.19 10.04 -14.11
C ALA A 28 11.71 9.98 -13.89
N LEU A 29 12.16 9.99 -12.63
CA LEU A 29 13.57 9.88 -12.27
C LEU A 29 14.21 8.63 -12.89
N PHE A 30 13.59 7.46 -12.74
CA PHE A 30 14.14 6.21 -13.28
C PHE A 30 14.04 6.08 -14.80
N GLN A 31 13.17 6.85 -15.44
CA GLN A 31 13.10 6.91 -16.89
C GLN A 31 14.29 7.66 -17.48
N TYR A 32 14.74 8.74 -16.83
CA TYR A 32 15.90 9.53 -17.28
C TYR A 32 17.24 9.03 -16.71
N TYR A 33 17.22 8.49 -15.50
CA TYR A 33 18.41 8.06 -14.74
C TYR A 33 18.20 6.64 -14.17
N PRO A 34 18.25 5.60 -15.02
CA PRO A 34 17.98 4.22 -14.62
C PRO A 34 18.97 3.65 -13.59
N GLU A 35 20.18 4.21 -13.48
CA GLU A 35 21.21 3.86 -12.50
C GLU A 35 20.69 4.01 -11.06
N TYR A 36 19.92 5.06 -10.77
CA TYR A 36 19.35 5.29 -9.44
C TYR A 36 18.36 4.19 -9.02
N LYS A 37 17.85 3.38 -9.96
CA LYS A 37 17.00 2.24 -9.63
C LYS A 37 17.72 1.24 -8.73
N LYS A 38 19.01 0.97 -9.00
CA LYS A 38 19.83 0.05 -8.20
C LYS A 38 20.28 0.68 -6.89
N ASP A 39 20.53 1.99 -6.93
CA ASP A 39 20.96 2.72 -5.74
C ASP A 39 19.82 2.91 -4.75
N LEU A 40 18.58 3.09 -5.21
CA LEU A 40 17.44 3.29 -4.31
C LEU A 40 16.73 1.99 -3.89
N ALA A 41 16.99 0.87 -4.57
CA ALA A 41 16.37 -0.41 -4.26
C ALA A 41 16.86 -0.98 -2.93
N LEU A 42 16.00 -1.77 -2.29
CA LEU A 42 16.32 -2.45 -1.04
C LEU A 42 17.44 -3.50 -1.26
N HIS A 43 18.53 -3.37 -0.50
CA HIS A 43 19.62 -4.34 -0.49
C HIS A 43 20.10 -4.60 0.94
N TRP A 44 19.67 -5.71 1.54
CA TRP A 44 19.98 -6.05 2.94
C TRP A 44 21.47 -6.07 3.26
N GLY A 45 22.33 -6.49 2.32
CA GLY A 45 23.77 -6.44 2.51
C GLY A 45 24.28 -5.02 2.75
N LYS A 46 23.75 -4.04 2.02
CA LYS A 46 24.14 -2.62 2.16
C LYS A 46 23.49 -2.00 3.39
N VAL A 47 22.24 -2.35 3.68
CA VAL A 47 21.56 -1.91 4.91
C VAL A 47 22.32 -2.36 6.16
N LEU A 48 22.73 -3.63 6.22
CA LEU A 48 23.34 -4.20 7.43
C LEU A 48 24.84 -3.94 7.55
N LYS A 49 25.58 -3.99 6.44
CA LYS A 49 27.05 -3.80 6.46
C LYS A 49 27.46 -2.35 6.27
N GLU A 50 26.81 -1.64 5.36
CA GLU A 50 27.16 -0.27 4.96
C GLU A 50 26.26 0.78 5.64
N LYS A 51 25.31 0.35 6.50
CA LYS A 51 24.39 1.21 7.26
C LYS A 51 23.52 2.12 6.38
N GLU A 52 23.22 1.68 5.16
CA GLU A 52 22.35 2.40 4.23
C GLU A 52 20.86 2.22 4.57
N TYR A 53 20.45 2.61 5.79
CA TYR A 53 19.07 2.42 6.30
C TYR A 53 18.00 3.17 5.51
N TRP A 54 18.40 4.24 4.80
CA TRP A 54 17.51 4.99 3.92
C TRP A 54 16.87 4.11 2.83
N ARG A 55 17.52 3.00 2.44
CA ARG A 55 16.96 2.01 1.50
C ARG A 55 15.68 1.34 2.00
N CYS A 56 15.49 1.25 3.32
CA CYS A 56 14.28 0.73 3.93
C CYS A 56 13.09 1.68 3.71
N PHE A 57 13.33 2.97 3.51
CA PHE A 57 12.29 3.97 3.23
C PHE A 57 12.04 4.11 1.73
N THR A 58 13.10 4.22 0.92
CA THR A 58 12.99 4.46 -0.53
C THR A 58 12.28 3.32 -1.26
N THR A 59 12.36 2.08 -0.77
CA THR A 59 11.65 0.93 -1.34
C THR A 59 10.11 1.08 -1.34
N PHE A 60 9.55 1.84 -0.39
CA PHE A 60 8.11 2.12 -0.30
C PHE A 60 7.69 3.40 -1.03
N LEU A 61 8.64 4.30 -1.28
CA LEU A 61 8.40 5.59 -1.94
C LEU A 61 8.58 5.54 -3.46
N CYS A 62 9.17 4.47 -3.98
CA CYS A 62 9.55 4.39 -5.38
C CYS A 62 8.70 3.37 -6.16
N PHE A 63 8.45 3.69 -7.43
CA PHE A 63 7.99 2.76 -8.45
C PHE A 63 9.07 2.62 -9.52
N GLY A 64 9.94 1.61 -9.41
CA GLY A 64 10.88 1.38 -10.50
C GLY A 64 10.21 0.68 -11.68
N GLY A 65 10.28 1.32 -12.83
CA GLY A 65 9.71 0.82 -14.07
C GLY A 65 9.51 1.95 -15.07
N LYS A 66 9.09 1.58 -16.28
CA LYS A 66 8.61 2.52 -17.28
C LYS A 66 7.15 2.87 -16.98
N PHE A 67 6.73 4.08 -17.35
CA PHE A 67 5.33 4.46 -17.27
C PHE A 67 4.50 3.56 -18.21
N GLY A 68 3.46 2.92 -17.69
CA GLY A 68 2.64 1.98 -18.44
C GLY A 68 1.29 1.76 -17.76
N THR A 69 0.34 1.13 -18.47
CA THR A 69 -1.06 0.98 -18.02
C THR A 69 -1.18 0.32 -16.66
N GLY A 70 -0.35 -0.69 -16.37
CA GLY A 70 -0.32 -1.34 -15.05
C GLY A 70 0.07 -0.38 -13.92
N LYS A 71 1.00 0.56 -14.17
CA LYS A 71 1.40 1.57 -13.17
C LYS A 71 0.37 2.66 -12.98
N LEU A 72 -0.39 2.99 -14.02
CA LEU A 72 -1.56 3.86 -13.89
C LEU A 72 -2.65 3.20 -13.05
N ILE A 73 -2.93 1.91 -13.26
CA ILE A 73 -3.88 1.15 -12.44
C ILE A 73 -3.40 1.06 -11.00
N ASP A 74 -2.12 0.77 -10.76
CA ASP A 74 -1.51 0.77 -9.42
C ASP A 74 -1.67 2.15 -8.75
N LEU A 75 -1.31 3.24 -9.43
CA LEU A 75 -1.45 4.61 -8.91
C LEU A 75 -2.91 4.98 -8.64
N PHE A 76 -3.83 4.54 -9.48
CA PHE A 76 -5.27 4.75 -9.26
C PHE A 76 -5.77 4.00 -8.03
N LEU A 77 -5.39 2.74 -7.86
CA LEU A 77 -5.75 1.95 -6.68
C LEU A 77 -5.13 2.53 -5.40
N ILE A 78 -3.87 2.97 -5.46
CA ILE A 78 -3.18 3.67 -4.36
C ILE A 78 -3.94 4.93 -3.98
N SER A 79 -4.11 5.83 -4.94
CA SER A 79 -4.70 7.14 -4.69
C SER A 79 -6.11 7.02 -4.13
N THR A 80 -6.95 6.17 -4.71
CA THR A 80 -8.34 5.99 -4.24
C THR A 80 -8.42 5.29 -2.88
N SER A 81 -7.64 4.25 -2.66
CA SER A 81 -7.72 3.46 -1.42
C SER A 81 -7.03 4.15 -0.24
N SER A 82 -5.84 4.72 -0.46
CA SER A 82 -5.09 5.44 0.56
C SER A 82 -5.76 6.75 0.94
N ALA A 83 -6.32 7.50 -0.03
CA ALA A 83 -7.07 8.72 0.28
C ALA A 83 -8.27 8.41 1.16
N ARG A 84 -9.00 7.33 0.88
CA ARG A 84 -10.13 6.91 1.72
C ARG A 84 -9.69 6.58 3.13
N LEU A 85 -8.58 5.84 3.30
CA LEU A 85 -8.06 5.48 4.61
C LEU A 85 -7.57 6.68 5.42
N GLU A 86 -6.88 7.61 4.77
CA GLU A 86 -6.41 8.84 5.40
C GLU A 86 -7.56 9.76 5.80
N ALA A 87 -8.60 9.86 4.96
CA ALA A 87 -9.79 10.65 5.25
C ALA A 87 -10.59 10.12 6.46
N GLU A 88 -10.55 8.80 6.72
CA GLU A 88 -11.20 8.21 7.90
C GLU A 88 -10.45 8.56 9.20
N SER A 89 -9.12 8.44 9.22
CA SER A 89 -8.27 8.88 10.34
C SER A 89 -6.80 8.98 9.90
N PRO A 90 -6.20 10.18 9.87
CA PRO A 90 -4.81 10.37 9.47
C PRO A 90 -3.82 9.63 10.39
N ILE A 91 -4.08 9.63 11.70
CA ILE A 91 -3.24 8.93 12.69
C ILE A 91 -3.29 7.42 12.43
N ARG A 92 -4.49 6.87 12.26
CA ARG A 92 -4.66 5.44 11.96
C ARG A 92 -3.97 5.08 10.66
N PHE A 93 -4.08 5.92 9.63
CA PHE A 93 -3.43 5.71 8.35
C PHE A 93 -1.90 5.65 8.50
N VAL A 94 -1.29 6.61 9.20
CA VAL A 94 0.17 6.62 9.44
C VAL A 94 0.61 5.38 10.22
N LEU A 95 -0.08 5.04 11.30
CA LEU A 95 0.24 3.84 12.10
C LEU A 95 0.09 2.55 11.28
N SER A 96 -0.98 2.44 10.49
CA SER A 96 -1.20 1.31 9.60
C SER A 96 -0.07 1.17 8.58
N SER A 97 0.36 2.29 7.98
CA SER A 97 1.49 2.33 7.06
C SER A 97 2.78 1.86 7.72
N ILE A 98 3.10 2.36 8.92
CA ILE A 98 4.31 1.97 9.67
C ILE A 98 4.30 0.47 9.97
N LEU A 99 3.20 -0.07 10.52
CA LEU A 99 3.08 -1.48 10.85
C LEU A 99 3.19 -2.37 9.62
N CYS A 100 2.55 -1.97 8.51
CA CYS A 100 2.65 -2.70 7.24
C CYS A 100 4.06 -2.66 6.67
N CYS A 101 4.75 -1.50 6.72
CA CYS A 101 6.15 -1.38 6.30
C CYS A 101 7.06 -2.30 7.09
N ILE A 102 6.95 -2.31 8.42
CA ILE A 102 7.74 -3.18 9.31
C ILE A 102 7.49 -4.65 8.97
N GLY A 103 6.22 -5.05 8.83
CA GLY A 103 5.89 -6.44 8.50
C GLY A 103 6.40 -6.87 7.12
N LEU A 104 6.31 -6.00 6.10
CA LEU A 104 6.84 -6.28 4.77
C LEU A 104 8.37 -6.40 4.77
N LEU A 105 9.06 -5.50 5.46
CA LEU A 105 10.52 -5.58 5.65
C LEU A 105 10.91 -6.86 6.39
N TYR A 106 10.16 -7.25 7.42
CA TYR A 106 10.42 -8.47 8.18
C TYR A 106 10.27 -9.73 7.33
N VAL A 107 9.17 -9.84 6.57
CA VAL A 107 8.94 -10.98 5.67
C VAL A 107 10.02 -11.06 4.59
N ASP A 108 10.43 -9.92 4.03
CA ASP A 108 11.48 -9.87 3.02
C ASP A 108 12.86 -10.22 3.60
N TYR A 109 13.18 -9.73 4.82
CA TYR A 109 14.43 -10.03 5.51
C TYR A 109 14.56 -11.51 5.83
N LYS A 110 13.50 -12.11 6.38
CA LYS A 110 13.48 -13.53 6.75
C LYS A 110 13.36 -14.47 5.55
N LYS A 111 13.14 -13.95 4.33
CA LYS A 111 12.89 -14.74 3.12
C LYS A 111 11.81 -15.80 3.35
N MET A 112 10.81 -15.51 4.20
CA MET A 112 9.82 -16.48 4.68
C MET A 112 8.95 -17.06 3.55
N LEU A 113 9.03 -16.46 2.37
CA LEU A 113 8.42 -16.90 1.14
C LEU A 113 9.53 -16.74 0.10
N PHE A 114 9.94 -17.82 -0.58
CA PHE A 114 10.94 -17.77 -1.65
C PHE A 114 10.47 -16.82 -2.77
N TRP A 115 10.80 -15.53 -2.64
CA TRP A 115 10.30 -14.45 -3.48
C TRP A 115 11.16 -14.29 -4.73
N GLN A 116 10.54 -14.36 -5.91
CA GLN A 116 11.02 -13.58 -7.05
C GLN A 116 10.63 -12.12 -6.79
N ARG A 117 11.61 -11.33 -6.31
CA ARG A 117 11.41 -9.98 -5.79
C ARG A 117 11.04 -8.99 -6.90
N HIS A 118 9.96 -8.25 -6.67
CA HIS A 118 9.91 -6.88 -7.19
C HIS A 118 10.72 -6.00 -6.22
N PRO A 119 11.71 -5.21 -6.69
CA PRO A 119 12.59 -4.43 -5.81
C PRO A 119 11.89 -3.29 -5.05
N TRP A 120 10.59 -3.09 -5.29
CA TRP A 120 9.78 -1.99 -4.77
C TRP A 120 8.62 -2.56 -3.99
N MET A 121 8.47 -2.10 -2.75
CA MET A 121 7.43 -2.55 -1.83
C MET A 121 6.22 -1.61 -1.78
N SER A 122 6.22 -0.52 -2.54
CA SER A 122 5.09 0.44 -2.64
C SER A 122 3.75 -0.23 -2.98
N HIS A 123 3.73 -1.10 -3.98
CA HIS A 123 2.54 -1.88 -4.33
C HIS A 123 2.13 -2.83 -3.18
N GLY A 124 3.11 -3.48 -2.55
CA GLY A 124 2.85 -4.36 -1.40
C GLY A 124 2.25 -3.61 -0.21
N LEU A 125 2.78 -2.42 0.12
CA LEU A 125 2.25 -1.56 1.17
C LEU A 125 0.79 -1.19 0.91
N THR A 126 0.47 -0.85 -0.33
CA THR A 126 -0.89 -0.50 -0.74
C THR A 126 -1.86 -1.66 -0.52
N LEU A 127 -1.50 -2.84 -1.00
CA LEU A 127 -2.30 -4.04 -0.79
C LEU A 127 -2.45 -4.36 0.69
N SER A 128 -1.40 -4.16 1.50
CA SER A 128 -1.50 -4.34 2.96
C SER A 128 -2.48 -3.37 3.59
N LEU A 129 -2.43 -2.08 3.21
CA LEU A 129 -3.34 -1.05 3.72
C LEU A 129 -4.80 -1.32 3.32
N ILE A 130 -5.05 -1.68 2.06
CA ILE A 130 -6.37 -2.11 1.59
C ILE A 130 -6.86 -3.29 2.42
N SER A 131 -6.00 -4.28 2.62
CA SER A 131 -6.33 -5.47 3.40
C SER A 131 -6.65 -5.13 4.85
N THR A 132 -5.86 -4.28 5.51
CA THR A 132 -6.12 -3.79 6.87
C THR A 132 -7.46 -3.05 6.97
N SER A 133 -7.84 -2.27 5.95
CA SER A 133 -9.18 -1.65 5.87
C SER A 133 -10.28 -2.70 5.73
N SER A 134 -10.09 -3.67 4.85
CA SER A 134 -11.02 -4.78 4.62
C SER A 134 -11.26 -5.60 5.90
N TRP A 135 -10.21 -5.86 6.69
CA TRP A 135 -10.33 -6.58 7.97
C TRP A 135 -11.11 -5.78 9.02
N ALA A 136 -11.06 -4.44 8.98
CA ALA A 136 -11.81 -3.60 9.90
C ALA A 136 -13.32 -3.60 9.62
N GLN A 137 -13.74 -3.88 8.38
CA GLN A 137 -15.16 -3.86 7.97
C GLN A 137 -15.48 -5.06 7.06
N PRO A 138 -15.30 -6.31 7.51
CA PRO A 138 -15.24 -7.49 6.64
C PRO A 138 -16.54 -7.71 5.86
N PHE A 139 -17.69 -7.43 6.47
CA PHE A 139 -19.01 -7.64 5.87
C PHE A 139 -19.57 -6.43 5.12
N LYS A 140 -18.89 -5.28 5.14
CA LYS A 140 -19.33 -4.11 4.38
C LYS A 140 -19.22 -4.41 2.90
N LEU A 141 -20.29 -4.16 2.16
CA LEU A 141 -20.29 -4.34 0.72
C LEU A 141 -19.38 -3.28 0.07
N THR A 142 -18.51 -3.74 -0.83
CA THR A 142 -17.61 -2.92 -1.62
C THR A 142 -17.73 -3.28 -3.10
N THR A 143 -17.21 -2.41 -3.94
CA THR A 143 -17.16 -2.57 -5.41
C THR A 143 -15.75 -2.26 -5.89
N LEU A 144 -15.28 -2.98 -6.90
CA LEU A 144 -13.95 -2.76 -7.48
C LEU A 144 -14.08 -2.02 -8.81
N ALA A 145 -14.14 -0.69 -8.77
CA ALA A 145 -14.09 0.09 -10.00
C ALA A 145 -12.70 -0.04 -10.66
N PRO A 146 -12.60 -0.20 -12.00
CA PRO A 146 -13.67 -0.09 -13.00
C PRO A 146 -14.35 -1.42 -13.37
N LEU A 147 -14.05 -2.53 -12.70
CA LEU A 147 -14.61 -3.84 -13.06
C LEU A 147 -16.10 -3.92 -12.68
N PRO A 148 -16.99 -4.39 -13.58
CA PRO A 148 -18.43 -4.52 -13.32
C PRO A 148 -18.72 -5.77 -12.48
N LEU A 149 -18.13 -5.84 -11.29
CA LEU A 149 -18.43 -6.89 -10.32
C LEU A 149 -19.64 -6.47 -9.46
N PRO A 150 -20.56 -7.40 -9.15
CA PRO A 150 -21.61 -7.13 -8.18
C PRO A 150 -20.98 -6.78 -6.82
N PRO A 151 -21.65 -5.99 -5.96
CA PRO A 151 -21.13 -5.67 -4.63
C PRO A 151 -20.81 -6.96 -3.85
N PHE A 152 -19.63 -7.00 -3.23
CA PHE A 152 -19.15 -8.16 -2.48
C PHE A 152 -18.61 -7.73 -1.10
N PRO A 153 -18.53 -8.65 -0.13
CA PRO A 153 -17.96 -8.36 1.19
C PRO A 153 -16.51 -7.86 1.12
N SER A 154 -16.16 -6.83 1.88
CA SER A 154 -14.84 -6.19 1.83
C SER A 154 -13.68 -7.16 2.14
N TRP A 155 -13.90 -8.22 2.92
CA TRP A 155 -12.88 -9.25 3.19
C TRP A 155 -12.42 -9.98 1.91
N MET A 156 -13.25 -10.01 0.86
CA MET A 156 -12.91 -10.62 -0.43
C MET A 156 -12.05 -9.71 -1.31
N LEU A 157 -11.93 -8.42 -0.99
CA LEU A 157 -11.19 -7.46 -1.81
C LEU A 157 -9.70 -7.83 -1.95
N PRO A 158 -8.95 -8.16 -0.87
CA PRO A 158 -7.55 -8.56 -0.99
C PRO A 158 -7.29 -9.76 -1.90
N PRO A 159 -7.99 -10.92 -1.77
CA PRO A 159 -7.78 -12.03 -2.70
C PRO A 159 -8.19 -11.69 -4.12
N ILE A 160 -9.24 -10.89 -4.35
CA ILE A 160 -9.62 -10.44 -5.70
C ILE A 160 -8.51 -9.61 -6.34
N LEU A 161 -7.92 -8.67 -5.60
CA LEU A 161 -6.78 -7.87 -6.08
C LEU A 161 -5.55 -8.74 -6.36
N CYS A 162 -5.30 -9.76 -5.54
CA CYS A 162 -4.22 -10.71 -5.79
C CYS A 162 -4.46 -11.49 -7.10
N VAL A 163 -5.66 -12.02 -7.32
CA VAL A 163 -6.04 -12.71 -8.56
C VAL A 163 -5.90 -11.77 -9.76
N GLN A 164 -6.43 -10.54 -9.65
CA GLN A 164 -6.33 -9.55 -10.71
C GLN A 164 -4.88 -9.25 -11.07
N SER A 165 -4.01 -9.03 -10.08
CA SER A 165 -2.59 -8.77 -10.32
C SER A 165 -1.85 -9.96 -10.92
N CYS A 166 -2.21 -11.18 -10.53
CA CYS A 166 -1.67 -12.40 -11.14
C CYS A 166 -2.11 -12.57 -12.59
N VAL A 167 -3.39 -12.36 -12.89
CA VAL A 167 -3.98 -12.57 -14.22
C VAL A 167 -3.58 -11.45 -15.20
N LEU A 168 -3.66 -10.18 -14.79
CA LEU A 168 -3.43 -9.04 -15.69
C LEU A 168 -1.96 -8.69 -15.84
N PHE A 169 -1.15 -8.88 -14.79
CA PHE A 169 0.24 -8.41 -14.76
C PHE A 169 1.26 -9.55 -14.63
N GLY A 170 0.83 -10.81 -14.65
CA GLY A 170 1.72 -11.97 -14.52
C GLY A 170 2.47 -12.02 -13.19
N SER A 171 1.95 -11.33 -12.15
CA SER A 171 2.59 -11.28 -10.85
C SER A 171 2.57 -12.66 -10.18
N SER A 172 3.64 -13.00 -9.46
CA SER A 172 3.68 -14.25 -8.70
C SER A 172 2.66 -14.21 -7.55
N TRP A 173 1.78 -15.22 -7.47
CA TRP A 173 0.80 -15.37 -6.39
C TRP A 173 1.44 -15.27 -5.00
N LYS A 174 2.64 -15.83 -4.83
CA LYS A 174 3.40 -15.77 -3.57
C LYS A 174 3.81 -14.34 -3.19
N GLY A 175 4.11 -13.49 -4.17
CA GLY A 175 4.43 -12.08 -3.95
C GLY A 175 3.20 -11.24 -3.62
N MET A 176 2.02 -11.65 -4.06
CA MET A 176 0.76 -10.96 -3.79
C MET A 176 0.15 -11.35 -2.42
N LEU A 177 0.38 -12.58 -1.94
CA LEU A 177 -0.12 -13.04 -0.64
C LEU A 177 0.58 -12.36 0.54
N ALA A 178 1.84 -11.99 0.42
CA ALA A 178 2.61 -11.43 1.53
C ALA A 178 2.00 -10.15 2.13
N PRO A 179 1.59 -9.16 1.33
CA PRO A 179 0.81 -8.02 1.82
C PRO A 179 -0.43 -8.40 2.64
N VAL A 180 -1.17 -9.40 2.16
CA VAL A 180 -2.40 -9.87 2.83
C VAL A 180 -2.05 -10.52 4.18
N ILE A 181 -1.02 -11.36 4.22
CA ILE A 181 -0.56 -12.02 5.45
C ILE A 181 -0.07 -10.99 6.47
N VAL A 182 0.72 -10.00 6.03
CA VAL A 182 1.24 -8.93 6.90
C VAL A 182 0.13 -8.03 7.46
N SER A 183 -0.90 -7.78 6.66
CA SER A 183 -1.98 -6.87 7.04
C SER A 183 -2.82 -7.35 8.23
N LEU A 184 -2.87 -8.67 8.49
CA LEU A 184 -3.67 -9.24 9.57
C LEU A 184 -3.03 -8.98 10.95
N PRO A 185 -1.75 -9.31 11.22
CA PRO A 185 -1.07 -8.88 12.45
C PRO A 185 -1.04 -7.35 12.61
N ALA A 186 -0.86 -6.60 11.52
CA ALA A 186 -0.93 -5.14 11.57
C ALA A 186 -2.31 -4.65 12.02
N HIS A 187 -3.39 -5.27 11.52
CA HIS A 187 -4.75 -4.97 11.94
C HIS A 187 -4.98 -5.28 13.43
N VAL A 188 -4.55 -6.45 13.90
CA VAL A 188 -4.66 -6.84 15.32
C VAL A 188 -3.89 -5.86 16.21
N ALA A 189 -2.67 -5.47 15.82
CA ALA A 189 -1.89 -4.49 16.56
C ALA A 189 -2.58 -3.11 16.60
N LEU A 190 -3.22 -2.68 15.51
CA LEU A 190 -4.00 -1.44 15.49
C LEU A 190 -5.20 -1.48 16.44
N LEU A 191 -5.90 -2.62 16.53
CA LEU A 191 -7.01 -2.77 17.47
C LEU A 191 -6.54 -2.64 18.92
N LEU A 192 -5.44 -3.32 19.27
CA LEU A 192 -4.84 -3.21 20.60
C LEU A 192 -4.38 -1.78 20.93
N LEU A 193 -3.80 -1.08 19.94
CA LEU A 193 -3.40 0.32 20.10
C LEU A 193 -4.61 1.24 20.25
N GLN A 194 -5.70 0.99 19.53
CA GLN A 194 -6.95 1.76 19.66
C GLN A 194 -7.61 1.55 21.03
N GLU A 195 -7.57 0.33 21.57
CA GLU A 195 -8.06 0.05 22.93
C GLU A 195 -7.21 0.78 23.98
N ALA A 196 -5.89 0.80 23.82
CA ALA A 196 -4.99 1.52 24.73
C ALA A 196 -5.07 3.05 24.58
N PHE A 197 -5.28 3.54 23.35
CA PHE A 197 -5.29 4.96 23.00
C PHE A 197 -6.50 5.28 22.10
N PRO A 198 -7.66 5.61 22.68
CA PRO A 198 -8.90 5.83 21.93
C PRO A 198 -8.83 6.92 20.86
N VAL A 199 -7.93 7.90 21.03
CA VAL A 199 -7.65 8.98 20.05
C VAL A 199 -7.27 8.42 18.67
N ILE A 200 -6.69 7.23 18.58
CA ILE A 200 -6.31 6.61 17.30
C ILE A 200 -7.54 6.25 16.44
N GLY A 201 -8.69 5.97 17.07
CA GLY A 201 -9.92 5.61 16.39
C GLY A 201 -10.81 6.80 16.00
N GLN A 202 -10.53 8.00 16.50
CA GLN A 202 -11.39 9.15 16.30
C GLN A 202 -11.18 9.79 14.91
N PRO A 203 -12.26 10.08 14.16
CA PRO A 203 -12.16 10.88 12.95
C PRO A 203 -11.71 12.28 13.31
N PHE A 204 -10.74 12.82 12.58
CA PHE A 204 -10.34 14.21 12.74
C PHE A 204 -11.41 15.10 12.12
N HIS A 205 -12.17 15.81 12.97
CA HIS A 205 -12.99 16.93 12.52
C HIS A 205 -12.08 18.14 12.29
N PHE A 206 -11.60 18.32 11.05
CA PHE A 206 -11.12 19.64 10.64
C PHE A 206 -12.35 20.56 10.53
N PHE A 207 -12.30 21.67 11.27
CA PHE A 207 -13.22 22.80 11.12
C PHE A 207 -13.14 23.40 9.72
#